data_AF-A0A350P168-F1
#
_entry.id   AF-A0A350P168-F1
#
_cell.length_a   1.000
_cell.length_b   1.000
_cell.length_c   1.000
_cell.angle_alpha   90.00
_cell.angle_beta   90.00
_cell.angle_gamma   90.00
#
_symmetry.space_group_name_H-M   'P 1'
#
loop_
_entity.id
_entity.type
_entity.pdbx_description
1 polymer ?
#
loop_
_entity_poly.entity_id
_entity_poly.type
_entity_poly.pdbx_seq_one_letter_code
_entity_poly.pdbx_strand_id
1 'polypeptide(L)'
;MTQQLSTLDSGQAVVYTKTNIRRAFSDFDDTDIAGMYRQEDQLLVVRNDGTQQNFAAKPVADAYKDFTSRLPNFFAYLGPNYRGPSIWRNNCYVLLKGWHYQCQGMANTFNAIAQRKWIDKFTLINDENTLISLLDRFDLGYLISPDGKLKQRTDFGLGSDLDHKDEPEPEPFCSCGSFRRQQSCLSAIRREIPDYQPCCKHIAWFKRFRDYLVKRSQLIETQRGHNATKATAWFYAPPEIGQEHGRFSIIFTKHGQNAPITKWQQYRSGEVFTEDDAWDLFDSMIDNGYVPFPHTALPSIAHAFKQS
;
A
#
# COMPACT_ATOMS: atom_id res chain seq x y z
N MET A 1 7.20 16.10 -46.31
CA MET A 1 8.17 15.92 -45.21
C MET A 1 7.73 14.70 -44.43
N THR A 2 8.50 13.61 -44.46
CA THR A 2 8.20 12.37 -43.75
C THR A 2 8.60 12.58 -42.29
N GLN A 3 7.64 12.81 -41.38
CA GLN A 3 7.92 12.84 -39.95
C GLN A 3 8.44 11.47 -39.53
N GLN A 4 9.68 11.42 -39.07
CA GLN A 4 10.33 10.21 -38.63
C GLN A 4 9.73 9.83 -37.28
N LEU A 5 8.90 8.77 -37.26
CA LEU A 5 8.28 8.28 -36.03
C LEU A 5 9.37 7.72 -35.11
N SER A 6 9.61 8.40 -33.99
CA SER A 6 10.55 7.95 -32.98
C SER A 6 9.88 6.91 -32.08
N THR A 7 10.56 5.77 -31.91
CA THR A 7 10.16 4.74 -30.94
C THR A 7 10.26 5.32 -29.52
N LEU A 8 9.35 4.88 -28.65
CA LEU A 8 9.36 5.27 -27.23
C LEU A 8 10.69 4.87 -26.58
N ASP A 9 11.28 5.80 -25.82
CA ASP A 9 12.42 5.47 -24.97
C ASP A 9 12.03 4.58 -23.77
N SER A 10 13.00 4.18 -22.95
CA SER A 10 12.76 3.29 -21.82
C SER A 10 11.82 3.86 -20.75
N GLY A 11 11.79 5.17 -20.53
CA GLY A 11 10.87 5.83 -19.60
C GLY A 11 9.48 6.01 -20.20
N GLN A 12 9.41 6.45 -21.44
CA GLN A 12 8.20 6.56 -22.23
C GLN A 12 7.48 5.21 -22.36
N ALA A 13 8.21 4.11 -22.56
CA ALA A 13 7.64 2.77 -22.62
C ALA A 13 7.07 2.29 -21.27
N VAL A 14 7.49 2.89 -20.15
CA VAL A 14 6.91 2.63 -18.82
C VAL A 14 5.63 3.44 -18.60
N VAL A 15 5.60 4.69 -19.09
CA VAL A 15 4.46 5.61 -18.96
C VAL A 15 3.36 5.27 -19.97
N TYR A 16 3.70 5.19 -21.25
CA TYR A 16 2.78 4.98 -22.37
C TYR A 16 2.57 3.50 -22.65
N THR A 17 1.84 2.85 -21.76
CA THR A 17 1.38 1.47 -21.94
C THR A 17 -0.08 1.45 -22.35
N LYS A 18 -0.51 0.41 -23.08
CA LYS A 18 -1.92 0.18 -23.43
C LYS A 18 -2.86 0.35 -22.24
N THR A 19 -2.46 -0.19 -21.09
CA THR A 19 -3.26 -0.12 -19.86
C THR A 19 -3.35 1.29 -19.29
N ASN A 20 -2.31 2.13 -19.42
CA ASN A 20 -2.38 3.52 -18.97
C ASN A 20 -3.20 4.39 -19.93
N ILE A 21 -3.15 4.10 -21.24
CA ILE A 21 -4.02 4.76 -22.23
C ILE A 21 -5.48 4.44 -21.91
N ARG A 22 -5.81 3.16 -21.69
CA ARG A 22 -7.16 2.73 -21.27
C ARG A 22 -7.64 3.38 -19.97
N ARG A 23 -6.73 3.63 -19.02
CA ARG A 23 -7.07 4.35 -17.79
C ARG A 23 -7.38 5.82 -18.04
N ALA A 24 -6.69 6.45 -19.00
CA ALA A 24 -6.91 7.84 -19.36
C ALA A 24 -8.11 8.04 -20.29
N PHE A 25 -8.40 7.05 -21.14
CA PHE A 25 -9.43 7.10 -22.19
C PHE A 25 -10.22 5.79 -22.16
N SER A 26 -11.43 5.82 -21.59
CA SER A 26 -12.26 4.62 -21.35
C SER A 26 -12.74 3.95 -22.64
N ASP A 27 -12.84 4.72 -23.72
CA ASP A 27 -13.19 4.28 -25.07
C ASP A 27 -11.99 3.73 -25.85
N PHE A 28 -10.80 3.69 -25.25
CA PHE A 28 -9.61 3.13 -25.89
C PHE A 28 -9.72 1.61 -26.09
N ASP A 29 -9.80 1.24 -27.36
CA ASP A 29 -9.66 -0.13 -27.82
C ASP A 29 -8.16 -0.51 -27.94
N ASP A 30 -7.76 -1.57 -27.24
CA ASP A 30 -6.35 -2.01 -27.13
C ASP A 30 -5.99 -3.20 -28.04
N THR A 31 -6.91 -3.61 -28.92
CA THR A 31 -6.69 -4.65 -29.92
C THR A 31 -5.89 -4.12 -31.12
N ASP A 32 -5.22 -5.04 -31.80
CA ASP A 32 -4.60 -4.80 -33.11
C ASP A 32 -3.62 -3.62 -33.19
N ILE A 33 -2.98 -3.25 -32.09
CA ILE A 33 -1.95 -2.22 -32.05
C ILE A 33 -0.64 -2.76 -32.62
N ALA A 34 -0.18 -2.16 -33.72
CA ALA A 34 1.10 -2.43 -34.36
C ALA A 34 2.26 -1.69 -33.68
N GLY A 35 2.02 -0.46 -33.20
CA GLY A 35 3.06 0.36 -32.58
C GLY A 35 2.50 1.57 -31.83
N MET A 36 3.33 2.11 -30.92
CA MET A 36 3.07 3.35 -30.20
C MET A 36 4.30 4.25 -30.32
N TYR A 37 4.08 5.52 -30.63
CA TYR A 37 5.15 6.48 -30.92
C TYR A 37 4.85 7.81 -30.25
N ARG A 38 5.90 8.50 -29.80
CA ARG A 38 5.75 9.83 -29.18
C ARG A 38 5.93 10.90 -30.25
N GLN A 39 4.97 11.83 -30.33
CA GLN A 39 5.05 12.99 -31.21
C GLN A 39 4.72 14.26 -30.43
N GLU A 40 5.73 15.07 -30.09
CA GLU A 40 5.61 16.35 -29.37
C GLU A 40 4.82 16.29 -28.06
N ASP A 41 3.50 16.54 -28.06
CA ASP A 41 2.59 16.45 -26.90
C ASP A 41 1.51 15.37 -27.06
N GLN A 42 1.61 14.58 -28.12
CA GLN A 42 0.71 13.48 -28.45
C GLN A 42 1.41 12.12 -28.44
N LEU A 43 0.62 11.09 -28.16
CA LEU A 43 0.95 9.69 -28.32
C LEU A 43 0.19 9.18 -29.55
N LEU A 44 0.93 8.79 -30.57
CA LEU A 44 0.40 8.17 -31.77
C LEU A 44 0.32 6.66 -31.56
N VAL A 45 -0.88 6.11 -31.71
CA VAL A 45 -1.15 4.66 -31.74
C VAL A 45 -1.42 4.26 -33.18
N VAL A 46 -0.62 3.34 -33.70
CA VAL A 46 -0.76 2.79 -35.06
C VAL A 46 -1.31 1.37 -34.95
N ARG A 47 -2.38 1.08 -35.68
CA ARG A 47 -3.02 -0.24 -35.74
C ARG A 47 -2.49 -1.08 -36.90
N ASN A 48 -2.73 -2.39 -36.85
CA ASN A 48 -2.30 -3.36 -37.86
C ASN A 48 -2.94 -3.10 -39.24
N ASP A 49 -4.11 -2.47 -39.28
CA ASP A 49 -4.78 -2.03 -40.51
C ASP A 49 -4.23 -0.71 -41.08
N GLY A 50 -3.24 -0.12 -40.41
CA GLY A 50 -2.61 1.15 -40.78
C GLY A 50 -3.33 2.39 -40.26
N THR A 51 -4.47 2.24 -39.59
CA THR A 51 -5.18 3.38 -38.98
C THR A 51 -4.38 3.97 -37.82
N GLN A 52 -4.57 5.27 -37.60
CA GLN A 52 -3.80 6.06 -36.65
C GLN A 52 -4.74 6.81 -35.69
N GLN A 53 -4.42 6.77 -34.41
CA GLN A 53 -5.16 7.48 -33.36
C GLN A 53 -4.16 8.29 -32.52
N ASN A 54 -4.49 9.56 -32.29
CA ASN A 54 -3.68 10.46 -31.47
C ASN A 54 -4.34 10.66 -30.12
N PHE A 55 -3.56 10.44 -29.06
CA PHE A 55 -3.97 10.68 -27.68
C PHE A 55 -3.11 11.78 -27.07
N ALA A 56 -3.70 12.66 -26.26
CA ALA A 56 -2.91 13.62 -25.49
C ALA A 56 -2.00 12.87 -24.51
N ALA A 57 -0.71 13.22 -24.47
CA ALA A 57 0.27 12.49 -23.68
C ALA A 57 0.12 12.74 -22.16
N LYS A 58 -0.31 13.95 -21.79
CA LYS A 58 -0.49 14.37 -20.39
C LYS A 58 -1.52 13.52 -19.62
N PRO A 59 -2.75 13.29 -20.11
CA PRO A 59 -3.70 12.39 -19.45
C PRO A 59 -3.15 10.98 -19.19
N VAL A 60 -2.36 10.42 -20.11
CA VAL A 60 -1.76 9.09 -19.92
C VAL A 60 -0.66 9.11 -18.86
N ALA A 61 0.13 10.19 -18.81
CA ALA A 61 1.14 10.39 -17.77
C ALA A 61 0.53 10.59 -16.37
N ASP A 62 -0.58 11.31 -16.29
CA ASP A 62 -1.35 11.47 -15.05
C ASP A 62 -1.98 10.13 -14.62
N ALA A 63 -2.59 9.38 -15.55
CA ALA A 63 -3.11 8.04 -15.27
C ALA A 63 -2.02 7.06 -14.80
N TYR A 64 -0.80 7.18 -15.33
CA TYR A 64 0.35 6.42 -14.87
C TYR A 64 0.72 6.78 -13.41
N LYS A 65 0.84 8.07 -13.08
CA LYS A 65 1.09 8.54 -11.72
C LYS A 65 0.01 8.08 -10.74
N ASP A 66 -1.25 8.23 -11.10
CA ASP A 66 -2.39 7.85 -10.25
C ASP A 66 -2.39 6.34 -10.02
N PHE A 67 -2.14 5.54 -11.06
CA PHE A 67 -2.10 4.09 -10.91
C PHE A 67 -0.92 3.61 -10.07
N THR A 68 0.28 4.20 -10.24
CA THR A 68 1.46 3.79 -9.45
C THR A 68 1.30 4.19 -7.99
N SER A 69 0.75 5.37 -7.71
CA SER A 69 0.57 5.93 -6.36
C SER A 69 -0.77 5.56 -5.69
N ARG A 70 -1.64 4.79 -6.34
CA ARG A 70 -2.95 4.40 -5.80
C ARG A 70 -2.87 3.83 -4.39
N LEU A 71 -3.87 4.13 -3.58
CA LEU A 71 -4.04 3.62 -2.24
C LEU A 71 -4.95 2.39 -2.25
N PRO A 72 -4.44 1.18 -1.96
CA PRO A 72 -5.29 -0.01 -1.79
C PRO A 72 -6.07 0.06 -0.47
N ASN A 73 -7.08 -0.80 -0.34
CA ASN A 73 -7.84 -0.94 0.89
C ASN A 73 -6.96 -1.30 2.09
N PHE A 74 -7.50 -1.08 3.29
CA PHE A 74 -6.78 -1.26 4.55
C PHE A 74 -6.20 -2.67 4.72
N PHE A 75 -6.91 -3.71 4.27
CA PHE A 75 -6.52 -5.09 4.53
C PHE A 75 -5.50 -5.66 3.55
N ALA A 76 -5.20 -4.94 2.46
CA ALA A 76 -4.35 -5.39 1.37
C ALA A 76 -2.93 -5.81 1.81
N TYR A 77 -2.41 -5.23 2.90
CA TYR A 77 -1.05 -5.46 3.37
C TYR A 77 -0.91 -5.75 4.87
N LEU A 78 -1.99 -6.26 5.47
CA LEU A 78 -1.95 -6.74 6.84
C LEU A 78 -1.50 -8.20 6.91
N GLY A 79 -0.70 -8.52 7.91
CA GLY A 79 -0.41 -9.88 8.30
C GLY A 79 -1.57 -10.55 9.06
N PRO A 80 -1.40 -11.83 9.45
CA PRO A 80 -2.34 -12.53 10.32
C PRO A 80 -2.71 -11.71 11.57
N ASN A 81 -3.95 -11.81 12.03
CA ASN A 81 -4.47 -11.13 13.23
C ASN A 81 -4.34 -9.59 13.18
N TYR A 82 -4.51 -9.02 11.99
CA TYR A 82 -4.41 -7.60 11.66
C TYR A 82 -3.05 -6.98 11.98
N ARG A 83 -1.99 -7.80 11.95
CA ARG A 83 -0.65 -7.32 12.25
C ARG A 83 -0.18 -6.37 11.15
N GLY A 84 0.26 -5.18 11.54
CA GLY A 84 0.86 -4.21 10.63
C GLY A 84 2.26 -4.63 10.13
N PRO A 85 2.92 -3.74 9.38
CA PRO A 85 4.28 -3.94 8.90
C PRO A 85 5.26 -4.26 10.04
N SER A 86 6.16 -5.21 9.82
CA SER A 86 7.22 -5.54 10.78
C SER A 86 8.44 -4.67 10.55
N ILE A 87 8.95 -4.03 11.60
CA ILE A 87 10.22 -3.31 11.55
C ILE A 87 11.35 -4.30 11.20
N TRP A 88 12.19 -3.91 10.25
CA TRP A 88 13.45 -4.55 9.96
C TRP A 88 14.59 -3.53 10.15
N ARG A 89 15.76 -3.79 9.56
CA ARG A 89 16.98 -3.00 9.75
C ARG A 89 16.98 -1.74 8.90
N ASN A 90 17.80 -0.76 9.26
CA ASN A 90 18.14 0.39 8.41
C ASN A 90 16.94 1.19 7.87
N ASN A 91 15.95 1.47 8.74
CA ASN A 91 14.70 2.14 8.37
C ASN A 91 13.89 1.39 7.27
N CYS A 92 14.02 0.07 7.21
CA CYS A 92 13.22 -0.78 6.35
C CYS A 92 12.16 -1.52 7.15
N TYR A 93 11.07 -1.85 6.47
CA TYR A 93 9.93 -2.56 7.01
C TYR A 93 9.57 -3.72 6.07
N VAL A 94 9.17 -4.84 6.65
CA VAL A 94 8.54 -5.94 5.91
C VAL A 94 7.05 -5.68 5.87
N LEU A 95 6.56 -5.41 4.66
CA LEU A 95 5.15 -5.28 4.35
C LEU A 95 4.61 -6.63 3.87
N LEU A 96 3.62 -7.19 4.56
CA LEU A 96 3.07 -8.50 4.22
C LEU A 96 2.01 -8.39 3.13
N LYS A 97 1.78 -9.46 2.36
CA LYS A 97 0.58 -9.58 1.53
C LYS A 97 -0.64 -9.91 2.40
N GLY A 98 -1.78 -9.27 2.15
CA GLY A 98 -3.04 -9.49 2.88
C GLY A 98 -3.72 -10.84 2.62
N TRP A 99 -2.99 -11.95 2.52
CA TRP A 99 -3.54 -13.27 2.15
C TRP A 99 -4.72 -13.69 3.02
N HIS A 100 -4.69 -13.38 4.32
CA HIS A 100 -5.76 -13.72 5.26
C HIS A 100 -7.09 -13.01 4.96
N TYR A 101 -7.05 -11.93 4.17
CA TYR A 101 -8.17 -11.01 4.01
C TYR A 101 -8.73 -10.98 2.58
N GLN A 102 -8.23 -11.82 1.68
CA GLN A 102 -8.66 -11.83 0.29
C GLN A 102 -9.97 -12.59 0.07
N CYS A 103 -10.16 -13.70 0.75
CA CYS A 103 -11.36 -14.54 0.65
C CYS A 103 -11.40 -15.50 1.85
N GLN A 104 -12.59 -15.97 2.22
CA GLN A 104 -12.74 -16.98 3.26
C GLN A 104 -11.94 -18.25 2.92
N GLY A 105 -11.32 -18.85 3.93
CA GLY A 105 -10.44 -20.02 3.76
C GLY A 105 -9.02 -19.71 3.30
N MET A 106 -8.72 -18.49 2.82
CA MET A 106 -7.36 -18.12 2.39
C MET A 106 -6.31 -18.19 3.50
N ALA A 107 -6.73 -18.08 4.76
CA ALA A 107 -5.88 -18.28 5.93
C ALA A 107 -5.23 -19.67 6.00
N ASN A 108 -5.77 -20.66 5.28
CA ASN A 108 -5.26 -22.04 5.23
C ASN A 108 -4.37 -22.30 4.00
N THR A 109 -4.19 -21.31 3.12
CA THR A 109 -3.27 -21.45 1.98
C THR A 109 -1.83 -21.55 2.45
N PHE A 110 -0.99 -22.15 1.62
CA PHE A 110 0.44 -22.26 1.88
C PHE A 110 1.09 -20.90 2.20
N ASN A 111 0.75 -19.85 1.45
CA ASN A 111 1.31 -18.51 1.63
C ASN A 111 0.90 -17.89 2.97
N ALA A 112 -0.38 -17.99 3.34
CA ALA A 112 -0.88 -17.50 4.62
C ALA A 112 -0.24 -18.23 5.82
N ILE A 113 -0.10 -19.56 5.73
CA ILE A 113 0.58 -20.37 6.75
C ILE A 113 2.06 -20.00 6.84
N ALA A 114 2.73 -19.81 5.70
CA ALA A 114 4.13 -19.42 5.63
C ALA A 114 4.34 -18.03 6.26
N GLN A 115 3.47 -17.05 5.98
CA GLN A 115 3.51 -15.74 6.65
C GLN A 115 3.44 -15.87 8.17
N ARG A 116 2.50 -16.68 8.68
CA ARG A 116 2.38 -16.91 10.14
C ARG A 116 3.64 -17.52 10.74
N LYS A 117 4.33 -18.40 10.01
CA LYS A 117 5.57 -19.03 10.46
C LYS A 117 6.79 -18.09 10.45
N TRP A 118 6.81 -17.11 9.54
CA TRP A 118 7.96 -16.23 9.30
C TRP A 118 7.84 -14.83 9.92
N ILE A 119 6.64 -14.38 10.28
CA ILE A 119 6.38 -12.99 10.70
C ILE A 119 7.26 -12.48 11.84
N ASP A 120 7.63 -13.36 12.77
CA ASP A 120 8.50 -13.06 13.92
C ASP A 120 9.99 -13.40 13.67
N LYS A 121 10.32 -13.88 12.47
CA LYS A 121 11.66 -14.41 12.14
C LYS A 121 12.40 -13.57 11.10
N PHE A 122 11.75 -12.60 10.44
CA PHE A 122 12.41 -11.77 9.43
C PHE A 122 13.62 -10.99 9.98
N THR A 123 13.59 -10.61 11.26
CA THR A 123 14.69 -9.92 11.95
C THR A 123 15.95 -10.77 12.11
N LEU A 124 15.81 -12.10 12.04
CA LEU A 124 16.91 -13.06 12.10
C LEU A 124 17.69 -13.14 10.78
N ILE A 125 17.13 -12.59 9.69
CA ILE A 125 17.79 -12.51 8.40
C ILE A 125 18.55 -11.19 8.33
N ASN A 126 19.88 -11.27 8.25
CA ASN A 126 20.76 -10.11 8.22
C ASN A 126 20.97 -9.57 6.80
N ASP A 127 20.99 -10.46 5.80
CA ASP A 127 21.23 -10.08 4.41
C ASP A 127 19.93 -9.66 3.72
N GLU A 128 19.97 -8.48 3.09
CA GLU A 128 18.82 -7.88 2.42
C GLU A 128 18.36 -8.73 1.22
N ASN A 129 19.30 -9.20 0.41
CA ASN A 129 18.98 -9.96 -0.79
C ASN A 129 18.34 -11.30 -0.44
N THR A 130 18.81 -11.94 0.63
CA THR A 130 18.23 -13.15 1.19
C THR A 130 16.81 -12.90 1.67
N LEU A 131 16.56 -11.79 2.38
CA LEU A 131 15.21 -11.42 2.82
C LEU A 131 14.29 -11.16 1.62
N ILE A 132 14.73 -10.35 0.64
CA ILE A 132 13.95 -10.07 -0.57
C ILE A 132 13.63 -11.36 -1.32
N SER A 133 14.61 -12.25 -1.47
CA SER A 133 14.45 -13.53 -2.16
C SER A 133 13.47 -14.45 -1.42
N LEU A 134 13.50 -14.48 -0.09
CA LEU A 134 12.54 -15.22 0.72
C LEU A 134 11.12 -14.67 0.52
N LEU A 135 10.96 -13.34 0.62
CA LEU A 135 9.68 -12.68 0.48
C LEU A 135 9.05 -12.91 -0.90
N ASP A 136 9.87 -12.90 -1.95
CA ASP A 136 9.44 -13.15 -3.34
C ASP A 136 9.13 -14.64 -3.58
N ARG A 137 10.04 -15.55 -3.21
CA ARG A 137 9.91 -16.99 -3.47
C ARG A 137 8.68 -17.63 -2.82
N PHE A 138 8.34 -17.20 -1.61
CA PHE A 138 7.18 -17.70 -0.87
C PHE A 138 5.96 -16.78 -0.97
N ASP A 139 6.06 -15.73 -1.78
CA ASP A 139 5.06 -14.71 -1.99
C ASP A 139 4.49 -14.12 -0.68
N LEU A 140 5.40 -13.77 0.24
CA LEU A 140 5.05 -13.34 1.60
C LEU A 140 4.80 -11.84 1.69
N GLY A 141 5.43 -11.03 0.84
CA GLY A 141 5.43 -9.59 1.03
C GLY A 141 6.52 -8.85 0.27
N TYR A 142 6.84 -7.67 0.77
CA TYR A 142 7.80 -6.73 0.18
C TYR A 142 8.67 -6.12 1.27
N LEU A 143 9.92 -5.83 0.92
CA LEU A 143 10.77 -4.98 1.73
C LEU A 143 10.58 -3.54 1.25
N ILE A 144 10.28 -2.63 2.18
CA ILE A 144 10.03 -1.21 1.87
C ILE A 144 10.83 -0.31 2.80
N SER A 145 11.16 0.88 2.32
CA SER A 145 11.71 1.98 3.10
C SER A 145 11.13 3.29 2.56
N PRO A 146 9.98 3.74 3.09
CA PRO A 146 9.26 4.90 2.56
C PRO A 146 10.03 6.22 2.66
N ASP A 147 10.86 6.36 3.70
CA ASP A 147 11.70 7.53 3.96
C ASP A 147 13.18 7.23 3.65
N GLY A 148 13.42 6.15 2.92
CA GLY A 148 14.73 5.72 2.48
C GLY A 148 15.61 5.04 3.52
N LYS A 149 16.57 4.27 2.99
CA LYS A 149 17.41 3.39 3.80
C LYS A 149 18.49 4.19 4.51
N LEU A 150 18.67 3.90 5.80
CA LEU A 150 19.84 4.38 6.51
C LEU A 150 21.07 3.61 6.03
N LYS A 151 22.18 4.31 5.77
CA LYS A 151 23.47 3.64 5.58
C LYS A 151 23.76 2.82 6.83
N GLN A 152 24.25 1.60 6.65
CA GLN A 152 24.78 0.84 7.79
C GLN A 152 25.85 1.73 8.43
N ARG A 153 25.70 2.06 9.72
CA ARG A 153 26.75 2.72 10.48
C ARG A 153 27.97 1.79 10.44
N THR A 154 28.95 2.11 9.61
CA THR A 154 30.31 1.62 9.78
C THR A 154 30.78 2.08 11.15
N ASP A 155 31.41 1.18 11.89
CA ASP A 155 31.76 1.30 13.31
C ASP A 155 32.12 2.72 13.75
N PHE A 156 31.58 3.14 14.91
CA PHE A 156 32.02 4.34 15.59
C PHE A 156 33.50 4.20 15.97
N GLY A 157 34.39 4.63 15.08
CA GLY A 157 35.74 5.01 15.46
C GLY A 157 35.64 6.22 16.36
N LEU A 158 35.99 6.08 17.64
CA LEU A 158 36.26 7.21 18.53
C LEU A 158 37.41 8.02 17.90
N GLY A 159 37.07 9.04 17.10
CA GLY A 159 38.05 9.92 16.46
C GLY A 159 37.74 10.40 15.05
N SER A 160 36.58 10.09 14.44
CA SER A 160 36.25 10.71 13.15
C SER A 160 35.69 12.13 13.36
N ASP A 161 36.44 13.12 12.90
CA ASP A 161 36.09 14.54 12.88
C ASP A 161 34.63 14.77 12.45
N LEU A 162 33.98 15.71 13.14
CA LEU A 162 32.60 16.19 12.92
C LEU A 162 32.47 17.01 11.63
N ASP A 163 33.02 16.50 10.52
CA ASP A 163 32.70 17.04 9.20
C ASP A 163 31.32 16.51 8.80
N HIS A 164 30.29 17.30 9.11
CA HIS A 164 28.96 17.19 8.52
C HIS A 164 29.07 17.37 7.01
N LYS A 165 29.49 16.32 6.29
CA LYS A 165 29.21 16.22 4.86
C LYS A 165 27.71 16.06 4.73
N ASP A 166 27.07 16.97 4.01
CA ASP A 166 25.66 16.88 3.61
C ASP A 166 25.42 15.51 2.97
N GLU A 167 24.98 14.55 3.78
CA GLU A 167 24.62 13.24 3.27
C GLU A 167 23.34 13.43 2.44
N PRO A 168 23.31 12.95 1.19
CA PRO A 168 22.12 13.08 0.36
C PRO A 168 20.92 12.46 1.08
N GLU A 169 19.77 13.14 1.00
CA GLU A 169 18.55 12.66 1.64
C GLU A 169 18.25 11.22 1.18
N PRO A 170 17.90 10.33 2.12
CA PRO A 170 17.67 8.94 1.81
C PRO A 170 16.45 8.78 0.88
N GLU A 171 16.66 8.17 -0.28
CA GLU A 171 15.59 7.96 -1.27
C GLU A 171 14.69 6.77 -0.90
N PRO A 172 13.36 6.86 -1.18
CA PRO A 172 12.44 5.76 -0.93
C PRO A 172 12.83 4.47 -1.65
N PHE A 173 12.50 3.34 -1.03
CA PHE A 173 12.74 2.01 -1.59
C PHE A 173 11.52 1.10 -1.47
N CYS A 174 11.31 0.26 -2.48
CA CYS A 174 10.43 -0.90 -2.41
C CYS A 174 10.97 -2.02 -3.30
N SER A 175 10.96 -3.25 -2.78
CA SER A 175 11.41 -4.44 -3.53
C SER A 175 10.44 -4.88 -4.64
N CYS A 176 9.28 -4.25 -4.78
CA CYS A 176 8.31 -4.66 -5.79
C CYS A 176 8.81 -4.35 -7.22
N GLY A 177 8.43 -5.20 -8.18
CA GLY A 177 8.88 -5.07 -9.57
C GLY A 177 8.53 -3.71 -10.20
N SER A 178 7.34 -3.17 -9.90
CA SER A 178 6.93 -1.86 -10.41
C SER A 178 7.88 -0.74 -9.94
N PHE A 179 8.19 -0.68 -8.65
CA PHE A 179 9.07 0.34 -8.11
C PHE A 179 10.51 0.21 -8.62
N ARG A 180 11.04 -1.02 -8.67
CA ARG A 180 12.39 -1.28 -9.23
C ARG A 180 12.50 -0.84 -10.70
N ARG A 181 11.45 -1.08 -11.49
CA ARG A 181 11.40 -0.64 -12.90
C ARG A 181 11.36 0.89 -13.02
N GLN A 182 10.64 1.57 -12.14
CA GLN A 182 10.63 3.03 -12.07
C GLN A 182 12.02 3.59 -11.76
N GLN A 183 12.70 3.01 -10.76
CA GLN A 183 14.05 3.43 -10.39
C GLN A 183 15.05 3.22 -11.54
N SER A 184 15.01 2.07 -12.21
CA SER A 184 15.91 1.80 -13.35
C SER A 184 15.71 2.73 -14.53
N CYS A 185 14.53 3.34 -14.66
CA CYS A 185 14.17 4.23 -15.77
C CYS A 185 13.96 5.68 -15.31
N LEU A 186 14.38 6.05 -14.10
CA LEU A 186 13.99 7.32 -13.46
C LEU A 186 14.39 8.55 -14.26
N SER A 187 15.61 8.57 -14.79
CA SER A 187 16.10 9.69 -15.61
C SER A 187 15.25 9.87 -16.88
N ALA A 188 14.88 8.77 -17.54
CA ALA A 188 14.02 8.81 -18.73
C ALA A 188 12.58 9.22 -18.38
N ILE A 189 12.03 8.71 -17.27
CA ILE A 189 10.70 9.10 -16.79
C ILE A 189 10.66 10.60 -16.46
N ARG A 190 11.71 11.16 -15.82
CA ARG A 190 11.77 12.58 -15.47
C ARG A 190 11.83 13.51 -16.69
N ARG A 191 12.24 13.02 -17.86
CA ARG A 191 12.15 13.78 -19.12
C ARG A 191 10.71 13.90 -19.61
N GLU A 192 9.87 12.91 -19.35
CA GLU A 192 8.45 12.93 -19.74
C GLU A 192 7.57 13.56 -18.66
N ILE A 193 7.88 13.32 -17.39
CA ILE A 193 7.17 13.81 -16.23
C ILE A 193 8.18 14.56 -15.36
N PRO A 194 8.32 15.88 -15.54
CA PRO A 194 9.17 16.70 -14.68
C PRO A 194 8.83 16.46 -13.20
N ASP A 195 9.85 16.44 -12.35
CA ASP A 195 9.74 16.23 -10.90
C ASP A 195 9.19 14.85 -10.46
N TYR A 196 9.12 13.87 -11.37
CA TYR A 196 8.68 12.53 -11.00
C TYR A 196 9.54 11.91 -9.89
N GLN A 197 8.86 11.45 -8.84
CA GLN A 197 9.44 10.66 -7.77
C GLN A 197 8.87 9.24 -7.83
N PRO A 198 9.73 8.20 -7.81
CA PRO A 198 9.28 6.81 -7.75
C PRO A 198 8.29 6.61 -6.60
N CYS A 199 7.16 5.97 -6.90
CA CYS A 199 6.16 5.63 -5.92
C CYS A 199 5.50 4.29 -6.30
N CYS A 200 4.98 3.59 -5.31
CA CYS A 200 4.16 2.43 -5.56
C CYS A 200 3.05 2.34 -4.50
N LYS A 201 2.01 1.57 -4.81
CA LYS A 201 0.91 1.29 -3.88
C LYS A 201 1.34 0.79 -2.48
N HIS A 202 2.51 0.14 -2.36
CA HIS A 202 3.05 -0.30 -1.07
C HIS A 202 3.50 0.88 -0.21
N ILE A 203 4.18 1.85 -0.82
CA ILE A 203 4.63 3.08 -0.16
C ILE A 203 3.41 3.94 0.18
N ALA A 204 2.47 4.09 -0.76
CA ALA A 204 1.22 4.83 -0.54
C ALA A 204 0.43 4.25 0.64
N TRP A 205 0.22 2.93 0.65
CA TRP A 205 -0.46 2.23 1.74
C TRP A 205 0.27 2.38 3.07
N PHE A 206 1.60 2.21 3.09
CA PHE A 206 2.37 2.32 4.34
C PHE A 206 2.31 3.74 4.91
N LYS A 207 2.44 4.77 4.08
CA LYS A 207 2.32 6.17 4.52
C LYS A 207 0.95 6.41 5.16
N ARG A 208 -0.13 6.00 4.48
CA ARG A 208 -1.49 6.09 5.03
C ARG A 208 -1.67 5.30 6.34
N PHE A 209 -1.12 4.09 6.41
CA PHE A 209 -1.17 3.26 7.61
C PHE A 209 -0.41 3.91 8.78
N ARG A 210 0.77 4.47 8.52
CA ARG A 210 1.57 5.22 9.50
C ARG A 210 0.80 6.43 10.01
N ASP A 211 0.19 7.22 9.12
CA ASP A 211 -0.59 8.39 9.49
C ASP A 211 -1.77 8.01 10.39
N TYR A 212 -2.49 6.94 10.04
CA TYR A 212 -3.54 6.37 10.88
C TYR A 212 -3.02 5.99 12.28
N LEU A 213 -1.89 5.30 12.38
CA LEU A 213 -1.31 4.94 13.68
C LEU A 213 -0.88 6.16 14.49
N VAL A 214 -0.30 7.17 13.86
CA VAL A 214 0.08 8.43 14.51
C VAL A 214 -1.14 9.14 15.08
N LYS A 215 -2.18 9.34 14.26
CA LYS A 215 -3.44 9.96 14.70
C LYS A 215 -4.08 9.18 15.85
N ARG A 216 -4.09 7.84 15.75
CA ARG A 216 -4.63 6.95 16.80
C ARG A 216 -3.84 7.08 18.10
N SER A 217 -2.51 7.09 18.05
CA SER A 217 -1.65 7.24 19.24
C SER A 217 -1.83 8.61 19.88
N GLN A 218 -1.86 9.68 19.08
CA GLN A 218 -2.15 11.04 19.55
C GLN A 218 -3.51 11.09 20.26
N LEU A 219 -4.55 10.48 19.68
CA LEU A 219 -5.86 10.42 20.33
C LEU A 219 -5.78 9.69 21.68
N ILE A 220 -5.07 8.57 21.79
CA ILE A 220 -4.88 7.85 23.07
C ILE A 220 -4.14 8.72 24.10
N GLU A 221 -3.12 9.48 23.68
CA GLU A 221 -2.35 10.38 24.55
C GLU A 221 -3.21 11.50 25.15
N THR A 222 -4.25 11.95 24.45
CA THR A 222 -5.20 12.94 24.99
C THR A 222 -6.12 12.37 26.08
N GLN A 223 -6.21 11.03 26.21
CA GLN A 223 -7.10 10.39 27.17
C GLN A 223 -6.43 10.22 28.53
N ARG A 224 -7.20 10.43 29.61
CA ARG A 224 -6.70 10.29 30.98
C ARG A 224 -6.17 8.87 31.22
N GLY A 225 -4.89 8.77 31.58
CA GLY A 225 -4.22 7.50 31.88
C GLY A 225 -4.07 6.58 30.67
N HIS A 226 -4.05 7.13 29.45
CA HIS A 226 -3.90 6.38 28.19
C HIS A 226 -4.96 5.28 27.97
N ASN A 227 -6.12 5.41 28.62
CA ASN A 227 -7.24 4.50 28.46
C ASN A 227 -8.35 5.20 27.67
N ALA A 228 -8.73 4.64 26.53
CA ALA A 228 -9.74 5.23 25.69
C ALA A 228 -11.11 5.24 26.39
N THR A 229 -11.66 6.45 26.62
CA THR A 229 -13.02 6.63 27.19
C THR A 229 -14.10 6.31 26.17
N LYS A 230 -13.86 6.71 24.91
CA LYS A 230 -14.61 6.32 23.73
C LYS A 230 -13.77 5.36 22.90
N ALA A 231 -14.30 4.17 22.65
CA ALA A 231 -13.59 3.14 21.90
C ALA A 231 -14.49 2.56 20.83
N THR A 232 -13.89 2.19 19.71
CA THR A 232 -14.50 1.36 18.68
C THR A 232 -13.72 0.06 18.58
N ALA A 233 -14.45 -1.02 18.33
CA ALA A 233 -13.88 -2.29 17.98
C ALA A 233 -14.35 -2.67 16.59
N TRP A 234 -13.45 -3.24 15.79
CA TRP A 234 -13.74 -3.57 14.41
C TRP A 234 -13.27 -4.98 14.05
N PHE A 235 -13.97 -5.55 13.08
CA PHE A 235 -13.68 -6.85 12.49
C PHE A 235 -13.95 -6.81 10.99
N TYR A 236 -13.12 -7.50 10.23
CA TYR A 236 -13.33 -7.69 8.81
C TYR A 236 -13.45 -9.17 8.50
N ALA A 237 -14.61 -9.57 7.98
CA ALA A 237 -14.83 -10.87 7.39
C ALA A 237 -14.49 -10.79 5.89
N PRO A 238 -13.52 -11.57 5.39
CA PRO A 238 -13.22 -11.61 3.95
C PRO A 238 -14.43 -12.11 3.15
N PRO A 239 -14.50 -11.79 1.84
CA PRO A 239 -15.60 -12.25 0.99
C PRO A 239 -15.72 -13.77 0.97
N GLU A 240 -16.95 -14.27 0.89
CA GLU A 240 -17.22 -15.68 0.57
C GLU A 240 -16.95 -15.98 -0.91
N ILE A 241 -16.90 -17.26 -1.25
CA ILE A 241 -16.78 -17.69 -2.65
C ILE A 241 -17.99 -17.17 -3.43
N GLY A 242 -17.72 -16.35 -4.46
CA GLY A 242 -18.75 -15.74 -5.30
C GLY A 242 -19.23 -14.36 -4.83
N GLN A 243 -18.71 -13.85 -3.70
CA GLN A 243 -18.92 -12.46 -3.29
C GLN A 243 -17.77 -11.59 -3.78
N GLU A 244 -18.10 -10.35 -4.17
CA GLU A 244 -17.11 -9.36 -4.60
C GLU A 244 -16.38 -8.73 -3.41
N HIS A 245 -17.10 -8.49 -2.32
CA HIS A 245 -16.61 -7.73 -1.15
C HIS A 245 -16.77 -8.49 0.16
N GLY A 246 -15.87 -8.22 1.09
CA GLY A 246 -15.99 -8.66 2.47
C GLY A 246 -16.94 -7.78 3.27
N ARG A 247 -17.13 -8.15 4.54
CA ARG A 247 -17.96 -7.41 5.50
C ARG A 247 -17.08 -6.78 6.57
N PHE A 248 -17.11 -5.46 6.65
CA PHE A 248 -16.49 -4.69 7.72
C PHE A 248 -17.53 -4.31 8.78
N SER A 249 -17.28 -4.73 10.02
CA SER A 249 -18.22 -4.56 11.13
C SER A 249 -17.57 -3.75 12.25
N ILE A 250 -18.33 -2.81 12.81
CA ILE A 250 -17.87 -1.92 13.88
C ILE A 250 -18.88 -1.91 15.02
N ILE A 251 -18.37 -2.02 16.24
CA ILE A 251 -19.12 -1.72 17.46
C ILE A 251 -18.41 -0.59 18.21
N PHE A 252 -19.14 0.19 18.99
CA PHE A 252 -18.59 1.33 19.72
C PHE A 252 -19.12 1.38 21.16
N THR A 253 -18.35 2.04 22.03
CA THR A 253 -18.76 2.35 23.39
C THR A 253 -18.26 3.72 23.82
N LYS A 254 -19.01 4.34 24.73
CA LYS A 254 -18.63 5.58 25.45
C LYS A 254 -18.27 5.32 26.92
N HIS A 255 -18.20 4.03 27.31
CA HIS A 255 -18.01 3.60 28.69
C HIS A 255 -16.58 3.08 28.97
N GLY A 256 -15.64 3.35 28.07
CA GLY A 256 -14.26 2.90 28.13
C GLY A 256 -13.99 1.62 27.34
N GLN A 257 -12.75 1.46 26.85
CA GLN A 257 -12.31 0.29 26.06
C GLN A 257 -12.48 -1.07 26.76
N ASN A 258 -12.56 -1.08 28.10
CA ASN A 258 -12.74 -2.28 28.92
C ASN A 258 -14.21 -2.49 29.36
N ALA A 259 -15.16 -1.73 28.82
CA ALA A 259 -16.57 -1.86 29.18
C ALA A 259 -17.10 -3.27 28.84
N PRO A 260 -18.04 -3.82 29.64
CA PRO A 260 -18.67 -5.10 29.33
C PRO A 260 -19.49 -5.01 28.04
N ILE A 261 -19.65 -6.13 27.32
CA ILE A 261 -20.31 -6.17 25.99
C ILE A 261 -21.70 -5.52 25.97
N THR A 262 -22.43 -5.56 27.09
CA THR A 262 -23.75 -4.91 27.27
C THR A 262 -23.72 -3.38 27.12
N LYS A 263 -22.54 -2.77 27.15
CA LYS A 263 -22.29 -1.33 26.96
C LYS A 263 -21.73 -0.98 25.59
N TRP A 264 -21.65 -1.96 24.67
CA TRP A 264 -21.25 -1.75 23.29
C TRP A 264 -22.48 -1.75 22.39
N GLN A 265 -22.44 -0.93 21.35
CA GLN A 265 -23.51 -0.77 20.38
C GLN A 265 -22.97 -0.98 18.98
N GLN A 266 -23.78 -1.59 18.10
CA GLN A 266 -23.42 -1.72 16.69
C GLN A 266 -23.45 -0.34 16.02
N TYR A 267 -22.40 -0.02 15.28
CA TYR A 267 -22.37 1.18 14.46
C TYR A 267 -23.23 0.96 13.22
N ARG A 268 -24.25 1.80 13.04
CA ARG A 268 -25.15 1.82 11.87
C ARG A 268 -25.58 0.43 11.41
N SER A 269 -26.38 -0.26 12.24
CA SER A 269 -26.77 -1.66 12.02
C SER A 269 -27.51 -1.97 10.71
N GLY A 270 -28.02 -0.96 10.00
CA GLY A 270 -28.65 -1.11 8.68
C GLY A 270 -27.73 -0.87 7.49
N GLU A 271 -26.49 -0.43 7.70
CA GLU A 271 -25.50 -0.20 6.65
C GLU A 271 -24.54 -1.40 6.54
N VAL A 272 -24.14 -1.71 5.31
CA VAL A 272 -23.13 -2.74 5.01
C VAL A 272 -21.86 -2.02 4.61
N PHE A 273 -20.80 -2.18 5.39
CA PHE A 273 -19.48 -1.66 5.06
C PHE A 273 -18.59 -2.78 4.52
N THR A 274 -17.65 -2.41 3.65
CA THR A 274 -16.70 -3.33 3.03
C THR A 274 -15.26 -2.95 3.38
N GLU A 275 -14.29 -3.66 2.81
CA GLU A 275 -12.88 -3.33 2.89
C GLU A 275 -12.54 -1.93 2.37
N ASP A 276 -13.30 -1.42 1.41
CA ASP A 276 -13.03 -0.15 0.74
C ASP A 276 -13.41 1.06 1.62
N ASP A 277 -14.39 0.89 2.51
CA ASP A 277 -14.82 1.94 3.47
C ASP A 277 -13.87 2.11 4.66
N ALA A 278 -12.98 1.13 4.89
CA ALA A 278 -12.24 1.02 6.14
C ALA A 278 -11.39 2.26 6.46
N TRP A 279 -10.71 2.84 5.45
CA TRP A 279 -9.88 4.03 5.64
C TRP A 279 -10.70 5.24 6.10
N ASP A 280 -11.85 5.47 5.49
CA ASP A 280 -12.70 6.62 5.77
C ASP A 280 -13.41 6.46 7.12
N LEU A 281 -13.82 5.23 7.43
CA LEU A 281 -14.39 4.90 8.74
C LEU A 281 -13.36 5.08 9.86
N PHE A 282 -12.10 4.72 9.65
CA PHE A 282 -11.05 4.97 10.66
C PHE A 282 -10.78 6.44 10.90
N ASP A 283 -10.69 7.26 9.84
CA ASP A 283 -10.57 8.70 10.00
C ASP A 283 -11.79 9.27 10.73
N SER A 284 -13.01 8.87 10.33
CA SER A 284 -14.24 9.30 10.99
C SER A 284 -14.29 8.93 12.48
N MET A 285 -13.86 7.72 12.85
CA MET A 285 -13.81 7.30 14.26
C MET A 285 -12.86 8.20 15.07
N ILE A 286 -11.65 8.42 14.55
CA ILE A 286 -10.63 9.22 15.21
C ILE A 286 -11.08 10.67 15.35
N ASP A 287 -11.62 11.26 14.29
CA ASP A 287 -12.09 12.65 14.28
C ASP A 287 -13.26 12.87 15.25
N ASN A 288 -14.06 11.82 15.50
CA ASN A 288 -15.13 11.82 16.50
C ASN A 288 -14.65 11.43 17.93
N GLY A 289 -13.34 11.26 18.11
CA GLY A 289 -12.70 10.95 19.38
C GLY A 289 -12.87 9.51 19.85
N TYR A 290 -13.22 8.57 18.96
CA TYR A 290 -13.25 7.14 19.25
C TYR A 290 -11.92 6.51 18.87
N VAL A 291 -11.29 5.80 19.80
CA VAL A 291 -10.06 5.05 19.51
C VAL A 291 -10.42 3.70 18.86
N PRO A 292 -9.96 3.44 17.62
CA PRO A 292 -10.21 2.17 16.94
C PRO A 292 -9.29 1.04 17.40
N PHE A 293 -9.88 -0.12 17.69
CA PHE A 293 -9.17 -1.34 18.05
C PHE A 293 -9.60 -2.50 17.16
N PRO A 294 -8.68 -3.31 16.63
CA PRO A 294 -9.07 -4.60 16.07
C PRO A 294 -9.68 -5.45 17.18
N HIS A 295 -10.68 -6.28 16.87
CA HIS A 295 -11.30 -7.15 17.88
C HIS A 295 -10.28 -8.05 18.61
N THR A 296 -9.16 -8.40 17.98
CA THR A 296 -8.06 -9.18 18.57
C THR A 296 -7.35 -8.46 19.71
N ALA A 297 -7.41 -7.11 19.76
CA ALA A 297 -6.84 -6.31 20.84
C ALA A 297 -7.77 -6.19 22.07
N LEU A 298 -9.05 -6.57 21.94
CA LEU A 298 -10.05 -6.48 23.00
C LEU A 298 -10.72 -7.85 23.24
N PRO A 299 -10.06 -8.78 23.96
CA PRO A 299 -10.54 -10.15 24.14
C PRO A 299 -11.95 -10.24 24.76
N SER A 300 -12.31 -9.29 25.63
CA SER A 300 -13.61 -9.22 26.31
C SER A 300 -14.80 -9.09 25.36
N ILE A 301 -14.58 -8.60 24.14
CA ILE A 301 -15.63 -8.36 23.13
C ILE A 301 -15.34 -9.08 21.81
N ALA A 302 -14.27 -9.87 21.71
CA ALA A 302 -13.92 -10.61 20.51
C ALA A 302 -15.03 -11.56 20.03
N HIS A 303 -15.86 -12.06 20.96
CA HIS A 303 -16.99 -12.93 20.65
C HIS A 303 -18.20 -12.19 20.02
N ALA A 304 -18.26 -10.86 20.13
CA ALA A 304 -19.34 -10.06 19.57
C ALA A 304 -19.44 -10.18 18.04
N PHE A 305 -18.32 -10.46 17.38
CA PHE A 305 -18.22 -10.62 15.94
C PHE A 305 -18.36 -12.08 15.46
N LYS A 306 -18.57 -13.04 16.37
CA LYS A 306 -18.78 -14.45 15.99
C LYS A 306 -20.21 -14.74 15.52
N GLN A 307 -21.13 -13.79 15.70
CA GLN A 307 -22.55 -13.92 15.36
C GLN A 307 -22.95 -13.08 14.13
N SER A 308 -21.99 -12.45 13.46
CA SER A 308 -22.20 -11.52 12.33
C SER A 308 -21.71 -12.10 11.01
#